data_AF-A0A401ZX45-F1
#
_entry.id   AF-A0A401ZX45-F1
#
_cell.length_a   1.000
_cell.length_b   1.000
_cell.length_c   1.000
_cell.angle_alpha   90.00
_cell.angle_beta   90.00
_cell.angle_gamma   90.00
#
_symmetry.space_group_name_H-M   'P 1'
#
loop_
_entity.id
_entity.type
_entity.pdbx_description
1 polymer ?
#
loop_
_entity_poly.entity_id
_entity_poly.type
_entity_poly.pdbx_seq_one_letter_code
_entity_poly.pdbx_strand_id
1 'polypeptide(L)'
;MTREQPWSGYDIFQWSLKGKPSLRSLFAALLWTLAILLVAASLLILLWPTSLSGDHQPEIVGNAFFISSGLLDTGSDQGIMDQLQIRLQQIPPPATGHRYYAWLLDDKGSNALLLDALQTSDGRASLTYKGNAQHQDLLAIYSKLVITEDVVSPVPTHLSTDKTVWRYASELSAVPNPADTINHYSLLAHLRHLLAQDPKLQNLGLTGGLDIWLYRNTLKILEWSGSARDAYQGHDVGLMQRQLARIQAYLMGQKFLPEENLSATLSSLLANAPGSRVGILSVQPNASPPAYLDHILNHLLELTSSPSATDQQRQLAKEIQTAVKTAREHFLAVYEKIHTILHLAPEQLADAGTSALLNTIFTEANAALVGNIDPTTNQATGGVAQIHYLVQSLATMSVQACRGTGSCL
;
A
#
# COMPACT_ATOMS: atom_id res chain seq x y z
N MET A 1 -73.15 37.29 -23.93
CA MET A 1 -74.09 36.15 -23.81
C MET A 1 -73.21 34.91 -23.62
N THR A 2 -73.07 34.33 -22.41
CA THR A 2 -74.01 33.37 -21.75
C THR A 2 -74.17 32.09 -22.58
N ARG A 3 -73.84 30.85 -22.14
CA ARG A 3 -73.55 30.19 -20.83
C ARG A 3 -72.61 28.96 -21.08
N GLU A 4 -72.00 28.18 -20.17
CA GLU A 4 -71.98 28.04 -18.68
C GLU A 4 -70.61 27.43 -18.19
N GLN A 5 -70.62 26.59 -17.13
CA GLN A 5 -69.61 25.61 -16.64
C GLN A 5 -70.34 24.24 -16.37
N PRO A 6 -69.87 23.19 -15.62
CA PRO A 6 -68.59 22.94 -14.91
C PRO A 6 -67.96 21.51 -14.93
N TRP A 7 -66.70 21.46 -14.44
CA TRP A 7 -65.95 20.41 -13.69
C TRP A 7 -66.41 18.94 -13.60
N SER A 8 -65.46 18.00 -13.80
CA SER A 8 -64.85 17.10 -12.75
C SER A 8 -64.44 15.71 -13.28
N GLY A 9 -63.54 15.00 -12.56
CA GLY A 9 -63.20 13.59 -12.79
C GLY A 9 -61.69 13.27 -12.81
N TYR A 10 -61.16 12.78 -11.69
CA TYR A 10 -59.89 12.03 -11.62
C TYR A 10 -60.22 10.55 -11.39
N ASP A 11 -59.47 9.63 -12.00
CA ASP A 11 -59.64 8.20 -11.78
C ASP A 11 -58.29 7.45 -11.64
N ILE A 12 -58.32 6.26 -11.05
CA ILE A 12 -57.19 5.68 -10.30
C ILE A 12 -56.60 4.45 -11.01
N PHE A 13 -55.26 4.41 -11.13
CA PHE A 13 -54.53 3.18 -11.48
C PHE A 13 -53.76 2.61 -10.28
N GLN A 14 -54.22 1.46 -9.80
CA GLN A 14 -53.48 0.58 -8.87
C GLN A 14 -52.43 -0.22 -9.63
N TRP A 15 -51.24 -0.46 -9.04
CA TRP A 15 -50.23 -1.37 -9.60
C TRP A 15 -49.77 -2.39 -8.56
N SER A 16 -49.68 -3.65 -8.97
CA SER A 16 -49.41 -4.78 -8.09
C SER A 16 -47.93 -4.94 -7.75
N LEU A 17 -47.61 -5.05 -6.46
CA LEU A 17 -46.26 -5.30 -5.96
C LEU A 17 -45.85 -6.76 -6.18
N LYS A 18 -45.15 -7.05 -7.28
CA LYS A 18 -44.33 -8.28 -7.39
C LYS A 18 -43.09 -8.13 -6.51
N GLY A 19 -42.75 -9.20 -5.79
CA GLY A 19 -41.77 -9.18 -4.70
C GLY A 19 -40.36 -8.76 -5.14
N LYS A 20 -39.75 -7.85 -4.37
CA LYS A 20 -38.33 -7.49 -4.54
C LYS A 20 -37.45 -8.68 -4.12
N PRO A 21 -36.36 -9.02 -4.84
CA PRO A 21 -35.39 -10.00 -4.38
C PRO A 21 -34.75 -9.51 -3.08
N SER A 22 -34.50 -10.43 -2.14
CA SER A 22 -33.87 -10.06 -0.86
C SER A 22 -32.44 -9.58 -1.08
N LEU A 23 -31.95 -8.68 -0.22
CA LEU A 23 -30.57 -8.16 -0.29
C LEU A 23 -29.52 -9.27 -0.39
N ARG A 24 -29.72 -10.40 0.30
CA ARG A 24 -28.80 -11.55 0.29
C ARG A 24 -28.64 -12.20 -1.09
N SER A 25 -29.69 -12.26 -1.92
CA SER A 25 -29.56 -12.81 -3.29
C SER A 25 -28.96 -11.79 -4.26
N LEU A 26 -29.12 -10.48 -4.01
CA LEU A 26 -28.42 -9.43 -4.76
C LEU A 26 -26.91 -9.42 -4.44
N PHE A 27 -26.52 -9.55 -3.18
CA PHE A 27 -25.11 -9.69 -2.78
C PHE A 27 -24.45 -10.94 -3.38
N ALA A 28 -25.15 -12.09 -3.40
CA ALA A 28 -24.63 -13.30 -4.04
C ALA A 28 -24.41 -13.12 -5.55
N ALA A 29 -25.34 -12.47 -6.26
CA ALA A 29 -25.19 -12.16 -7.68
C ALA A 29 -24.03 -11.18 -7.94
N LEU A 30 -23.87 -10.16 -7.09
CA LEU A 30 -22.82 -9.14 -7.20
C LEU A 30 -21.41 -9.73 -7.00
N LEU A 31 -21.24 -10.67 -6.07
CA LEU A 31 -19.96 -11.37 -5.87
C LEU A 31 -19.59 -12.23 -7.10
N TRP A 32 -20.57 -12.88 -7.73
CA TRP A 32 -20.35 -13.62 -8.97
C TRP A 32 -20.00 -12.72 -10.16
N THR A 33 -20.68 -11.58 -10.35
CA THR A 33 -20.31 -10.65 -11.43
C THR A 33 -18.98 -9.97 -11.19
N LEU A 34 -18.62 -9.65 -9.95
CA LEU A 34 -17.30 -9.10 -9.60
C LEU A 34 -16.17 -10.10 -9.89
N ALA A 35 -16.35 -11.38 -9.55
CA ALA A 35 -15.39 -12.44 -9.88
C ALA A 35 -15.22 -12.60 -11.40
N ILE A 36 -16.32 -12.57 -12.16
CA ILE A 36 -16.29 -12.63 -13.63
C ILE A 36 -15.60 -11.39 -14.23
N LEU A 37 -15.82 -10.19 -13.68
CA LEU A 37 -15.17 -8.95 -14.14
C LEU A 37 -13.66 -8.93 -13.89
N LEU A 38 -13.19 -9.43 -12.74
CA LEU A 38 -11.76 -9.58 -12.45
C LEU A 38 -11.07 -10.55 -13.43
N VAL A 39 -11.74 -11.64 -13.80
CA VAL A 39 -11.27 -12.56 -14.85
C VAL A 39 -11.32 -11.90 -16.24
N ALA A 40 -12.38 -11.17 -16.57
CA ALA A 40 -12.53 -10.51 -17.87
C ALA A 40 -11.50 -9.39 -18.10
N ALA A 41 -11.21 -8.58 -17.08
CA ALA A 41 -10.15 -7.57 -17.13
C ALA A 41 -8.77 -8.19 -17.36
N SER A 42 -8.54 -9.38 -16.78
CA SER A 42 -7.32 -10.17 -16.99
C SER A 42 -7.20 -10.74 -18.42
N LEU A 43 -8.31 -10.92 -19.15
CA LEU A 43 -8.31 -11.43 -20.53
C LEU A 43 -8.10 -10.34 -21.59
N LEU A 44 -8.53 -9.09 -21.35
CA LEU A 44 -8.46 -8.03 -22.35
C LEU A 44 -7.02 -7.61 -22.72
N ILE A 45 -6.05 -7.89 -21.85
CA ILE A 45 -4.61 -7.66 -22.10
C ILE A 45 -4.04 -8.69 -23.10
N LEU A 46 -4.69 -9.83 -23.31
CA LEU A 46 -4.19 -10.95 -24.14
C LEU A 46 -4.58 -10.87 -25.63
N LEU A 47 -5.16 -9.75 -26.09
CA LEU A 47 -5.81 -9.65 -27.42
C LEU A 47 -5.25 -8.55 -28.35
N TRP A 48 -4.06 -7.99 -28.07
CA TRP A 48 -3.36 -7.08 -28.99
C TRP A 48 -2.25 -7.79 -29.77
N PRO A 49 -2.35 -7.95 -31.10
CA PRO A 49 -1.34 -8.63 -31.91
C PRO A 49 -0.19 -7.69 -32.29
N THR A 50 0.89 -7.67 -31.50
CA THR A 50 2.14 -6.99 -31.85
C THR A 50 3.05 -7.89 -32.67
N SER A 51 2.78 -8.01 -33.98
CA SER A 51 3.64 -8.73 -34.92
C SER A 51 4.49 -7.77 -35.76
N LEU A 52 5.76 -7.59 -35.39
CA LEU A 52 6.84 -7.17 -36.30
C LEU A 52 8.20 -7.62 -35.71
N SER A 53 9.07 -8.17 -36.55
CA SER A 53 10.35 -8.74 -36.12
C SER A 53 11.41 -7.66 -35.91
N GLY A 54 12.09 -7.65 -34.75
CA GLY A 54 13.20 -6.75 -34.50
C GLY A 54 13.85 -6.96 -33.13
N ASP A 55 15.06 -7.52 -33.15
CA ASP A 55 16.01 -7.74 -32.03
C ASP A 55 15.50 -8.55 -30.81
N HIS A 56 16.27 -9.54 -30.38
CA HIS A 56 15.87 -10.46 -29.31
C HIS A 56 16.11 -9.81 -27.94
N GLN A 57 15.09 -9.16 -27.38
CA GLN A 57 15.01 -8.80 -25.95
C GLN A 57 14.72 -10.03 -25.06
N PRO A 58 15.12 -10.05 -23.77
CA PRO A 58 14.76 -11.14 -22.86
C PRO A 58 13.25 -11.28 -22.71
N GLU A 59 12.71 -12.49 -22.89
CA GLU A 59 11.27 -12.73 -22.78
C GLU A 59 10.84 -12.68 -21.30
N ILE A 60 9.97 -11.73 -20.96
CA ILE A 60 9.36 -11.64 -19.63
C ILE A 60 8.23 -12.66 -19.56
N VAL A 61 8.47 -13.76 -18.84
CA VAL A 61 7.54 -14.89 -18.69
C VAL A 61 6.56 -14.72 -17.52
N GLY A 62 6.71 -13.68 -16.71
CA GLY A 62 5.82 -13.41 -15.59
C GLY A 62 6.39 -12.45 -14.55
N ASN A 63 5.84 -12.49 -13.35
CA ASN A 63 6.25 -11.63 -12.25
C ASN A 63 6.37 -12.39 -10.92
N ALA A 64 7.22 -11.88 -10.03
CA ALA A 64 7.23 -12.20 -8.62
C ALA A 64 7.06 -10.93 -7.80
N PHE A 65 6.37 -11.00 -6.65
CA PHE A 65 6.13 -9.84 -5.80
C PHE A 65 6.09 -10.21 -4.32
N PHE A 66 6.60 -9.29 -3.50
CA PHE A 66 6.59 -9.39 -2.04
C PHE A 66 5.21 -8.99 -1.50
N ILE A 67 4.83 -9.58 -0.37
CA ILE A 67 3.55 -9.35 0.31
C ILE A 67 3.80 -9.36 1.81
N SER A 68 3.25 -8.39 2.54
CA SER A 68 3.21 -8.41 4.01
C SER A 68 2.10 -9.34 4.50
N SER A 69 2.40 -10.27 5.41
CA SER A 69 1.41 -11.20 5.99
C SER A 69 0.38 -10.53 6.91
N GLY A 70 0.65 -9.30 7.33
CA GLY A 70 -0.26 -8.53 8.18
C GLY A 70 -0.14 -8.84 9.67
N LEU A 71 1.00 -9.39 10.11
CA LEU A 71 1.37 -9.33 11.53
C LEU A 71 1.65 -7.86 11.89
N LEU A 72 1.01 -7.38 12.95
CA LEU A 72 1.03 -5.95 13.34
C LEU A 72 1.70 -5.74 14.69
N ASP A 73 2.97 -6.15 14.81
CA ASP A 73 3.83 -5.66 15.88
C ASP A 73 4.51 -4.35 15.48
N THR A 74 4.58 -3.41 16.43
CA THR A 74 5.28 -2.11 16.29
C THR A 74 6.71 -2.14 16.82
N GLY A 75 7.12 -3.21 17.52
CA GLY A 75 8.48 -3.39 18.01
C GLY A 75 9.44 -4.08 17.03
N SER A 76 8.90 -4.89 16.10
CA SER A 76 9.67 -5.71 15.15
C SER A 76 9.29 -5.46 13.68
N ASP A 77 10.09 -6.08 12.81
CA ASP A 77 9.94 -6.20 11.37
C ASP A 77 9.03 -7.38 10.94
N GLN A 78 8.54 -8.18 11.90
CA GLN A 78 7.82 -9.41 11.61
C GLN A 78 6.51 -9.16 10.84
N GLY A 79 6.38 -9.81 9.69
CA GLY A 79 5.20 -9.69 8.81
C GLY A 79 5.22 -8.52 7.84
N ILE A 80 6.34 -7.80 7.75
CA ILE A 80 6.63 -6.83 6.67
C ILE A 80 7.33 -7.60 5.54
N MET A 81 6.79 -7.60 4.32
CA MET A 81 7.42 -8.20 3.13
C MET A 81 7.92 -9.65 3.30
N ASP A 82 7.27 -10.41 4.18
CA ASP A 82 7.68 -11.76 4.62
C ASP A 82 7.16 -12.89 3.71
N GLN A 83 6.24 -12.60 2.79
CA GLN A 83 5.70 -13.55 1.82
C GLN A 83 6.11 -13.17 0.40
N LEU A 84 6.22 -14.17 -0.47
CA LEU A 84 6.49 -13.98 -1.90
C LEU A 84 5.49 -14.78 -2.75
N GLN A 85 4.88 -14.14 -3.74
CA GLN A 85 4.08 -14.83 -4.75
C GLN A 85 4.76 -14.74 -6.12
N ILE A 86 4.84 -15.88 -6.82
CA ILE A 86 5.42 -15.99 -8.17
C ILE A 86 4.31 -16.47 -9.10
N ARG A 87 4.14 -15.80 -10.25
CA ARG A 87 3.16 -16.14 -11.29
C ARG A 87 3.79 -16.03 -12.68
N LEU A 88 3.96 -17.17 -13.33
CA LEU A 88 4.58 -17.30 -14.65
C LEU A 88 3.63 -17.95 -15.67
N GLN A 89 3.85 -17.63 -16.94
CA GLN A 89 3.10 -18.08 -18.11
C GLN A 89 4.08 -18.48 -19.23
N GLN A 90 3.59 -19.20 -20.25
CA GLN A 90 4.40 -19.77 -21.34
C GLN A 90 5.55 -20.67 -20.86
N ILE A 91 5.42 -21.27 -19.67
CA ILE A 91 6.43 -22.14 -19.08
C ILE A 91 6.27 -23.57 -19.63
N PRO A 92 7.31 -24.16 -20.25
CA PRO A 92 7.27 -25.55 -20.71
C PRO A 92 7.20 -26.52 -19.52
N PRO A 93 6.80 -27.78 -19.73
CA PRO A 93 6.95 -28.80 -18.69
C PRO A 93 8.44 -29.04 -18.39
N PRO A 94 8.83 -29.27 -17.11
CA PRO A 94 10.18 -29.71 -16.77
C PRO A 94 10.45 -31.12 -17.32
N ALA A 95 11.72 -31.48 -17.45
CA ALA A 95 12.16 -32.80 -17.87
C ALA A 95 11.61 -33.92 -16.97
N THR A 96 11.48 -35.14 -17.52
CA THR A 96 10.98 -36.31 -16.80
C THR A 96 11.78 -36.59 -15.53
N GLY A 97 11.15 -36.42 -14.37
CA GLY A 97 11.79 -36.58 -13.06
C GLY A 97 12.37 -35.29 -12.45
N HIS A 98 12.18 -34.14 -13.09
CA HIS A 98 12.59 -32.82 -12.61
C HIS A 98 11.39 -31.93 -12.20
N ARG A 99 11.66 -30.86 -11.46
CA ARG A 99 10.75 -29.74 -11.17
C ARG A 99 11.50 -28.41 -11.26
N TYR A 100 10.74 -27.33 -11.41
CA TYR A 100 11.27 -26.00 -11.17
C TYR A 100 11.27 -25.67 -9.68
N TYR A 101 12.40 -25.20 -9.14
CA TYR A 101 12.57 -24.77 -7.75
C TYR A 101 12.90 -23.28 -7.71
N ALA A 102 12.26 -22.51 -6.82
CA ALA A 102 12.49 -21.07 -6.67
C ALA A 102 13.42 -20.75 -5.49
N TRP A 103 14.35 -19.82 -5.73
CA TRP A 103 15.35 -19.38 -4.78
C TRP A 103 15.36 -17.85 -4.69
N LEU A 104 15.26 -17.29 -3.49
CA LEU A 104 15.65 -15.90 -3.25
C LEU A 104 17.16 -15.83 -2.97
N LEU A 105 17.83 -14.86 -3.57
CA LEU A 105 19.26 -14.60 -3.42
C LEU A 105 19.48 -13.22 -2.80
N ASP A 106 20.47 -13.12 -1.91
CA ASP A 106 20.88 -11.85 -1.32
C ASP A 106 21.51 -10.92 -2.38
N ASP A 107 21.72 -9.65 -2.04
CA ASP A 107 22.25 -8.63 -2.97
C ASP A 107 23.57 -9.07 -3.65
N LYS A 108 24.35 -9.92 -2.98
CA LYS A 108 25.65 -10.43 -3.44
C LYS A 108 25.56 -11.78 -4.16
N GLY A 109 24.38 -12.38 -4.27
CA GLY A 109 24.19 -13.74 -4.77
C GLY A 109 24.94 -14.82 -3.96
N SER A 110 25.31 -14.50 -2.72
CA SER A 110 26.16 -15.33 -1.84
C SER A 110 25.36 -16.20 -0.89
N ASN A 111 24.19 -15.74 -0.47
CA ASN A 111 23.24 -16.51 0.33
C ASN A 111 21.97 -16.77 -0.48
N ALA A 112 21.49 -18.02 -0.47
CA ALA A 112 20.28 -18.43 -1.17
C ALA A 112 19.28 -19.09 -0.22
N LEU A 113 18.01 -18.69 -0.31
CA LEU A 113 16.87 -19.26 0.40
C LEU A 113 16.02 -20.06 -0.58
N LEU A 114 15.92 -21.38 -0.38
CA LEU A 114 14.90 -22.20 -1.06
C LEU A 114 13.51 -21.75 -0.60
N LEU A 115 12.62 -21.50 -1.55
CA LEU A 115 11.21 -21.22 -1.26
C LEU A 115 10.39 -22.51 -1.26
N ASP A 116 10.22 -23.12 -2.44
CA ASP A 116 9.65 -24.46 -2.69
C ASP A 116 9.83 -24.79 -4.20
N ALA A 117 9.37 -25.97 -4.61
CA ALA A 117 9.06 -26.27 -6.01
C ALA A 117 7.83 -25.49 -6.50
N LEU A 118 7.88 -24.99 -7.74
CA LEU A 118 6.71 -24.39 -8.38
C LEU A 118 5.65 -25.47 -8.69
N GLN A 119 4.38 -25.05 -8.64
CA GLN A 119 3.25 -25.82 -9.13
C GLN A 119 3.02 -25.47 -10.61
N THR A 120 3.15 -26.46 -11.49
CA THR A 120 3.12 -26.30 -12.96
C THR A 120 1.87 -26.94 -13.55
N SER A 121 1.09 -26.19 -14.32
CA SER A 121 -0.05 -26.70 -15.09
C SER A 121 -0.34 -25.82 -16.31
N ASP A 122 -0.68 -26.44 -17.44
CA ASP A 122 -1.21 -25.78 -18.66
C ASP A 122 -0.41 -24.54 -19.12
N GLY A 123 0.93 -24.68 -19.19
CA GLY A 123 1.83 -23.59 -19.60
C GLY A 123 2.04 -22.50 -18.54
N ARG A 124 1.54 -22.68 -17.32
CA ARG A 124 1.72 -21.77 -16.18
C ARG A 124 2.55 -22.43 -15.09
N ALA A 125 3.29 -21.61 -14.35
CA ALA A 125 3.98 -22.03 -13.14
C ALA A 125 3.73 -21.00 -12.03
N SER A 126 3.51 -21.47 -10.80
CA SER A 126 3.22 -20.56 -9.69
C SER A 126 3.76 -21.06 -8.35
N LEU A 127 4.01 -20.13 -7.44
CA LEU A 127 4.37 -20.39 -6.06
C LEU A 127 3.77 -19.32 -5.14
N THR A 128 3.51 -19.67 -3.88
CA THR A 128 3.23 -18.70 -2.81
C THR A 128 3.96 -19.15 -1.56
N TYR A 129 5.10 -18.53 -1.30
CA TYR A 129 5.87 -18.69 -0.08
C TYR A 129 5.19 -17.93 1.06
N LYS A 130 5.04 -18.55 2.23
CA LYS A 130 4.25 -18.02 3.36
C LYS A 130 5.06 -17.40 4.50
N GLY A 131 6.34 -17.16 4.25
CA GLY A 131 7.31 -16.76 5.28
C GLY A 131 7.96 -17.97 5.94
N ASN A 132 9.06 -17.72 6.62
CA ASN A 132 9.65 -18.68 7.55
C ASN A 132 8.98 -18.55 8.93
N ALA A 133 9.35 -19.41 9.88
CA ALA A 133 8.78 -19.41 11.24
C ALA A 133 9.08 -18.13 12.05
N GLN A 134 9.90 -17.22 11.52
CA GLN A 134 10.27 -15.95 12.11
C GLN A 134 9.62 -14.75 11.39
N HIS A 135 8.89 -14.98 10.29
CA HIS A 135 8.23 -13.96 9.46
C HIS A 135 9.14 -12.75 9.11
N GLN A 136 10.40 -13.04 8.80
CA GLN A 136 11.42 -12.02 8.48
C GLN A 136 11.14 -11.30 7.17
N ASP A 137 11.50 -10.02 7.11
CA ASP A 137 11.42 -9.22 5.89
C ASP A 137 12.33 -9.76 4.78
N LEU A 138 11.72 -10.29 3.73
CA LEU A 138 12.46 -10.87 2.61
C LEU A 138 13.02 -9.78 1.68
N LEU A 139 12.41 -8.60 1.60
CA LEU A 139 12.88 -7.50 0.76
C LEU A 139 14.11 -6.82 1.38
N ALA A 140 14.20 -6.77 2.71
CA ALA A 140 15.37 -6.29 3.46
C ALA A 140 16.63 -7.12 3.19
N ILE A 141 16.48 -8.44 2.99
CA ILE A 141 17.59 -9.40 2.86
C ILE A 141 17.87 -9.77 1.40
N TYR A 142 16.82 -9.97 0.60
CA TYR A 142 16.89 -10.52 -0.75
C TYR A 142 16.45 -9.50 -1.79
N SER A 143 17.08 -9.53 -2.96
CA SER A 143 16.78 -8.64 -4.09
C SER A 143 16.79 -9.35 -5.44
N LYS A 144 17.12 -10.66 -5.44
CA LYS A 144 17.30 -11.49 -6.62
C LYS A 144 16.43 -12.74 -6.51
N LEU A 145 15.84 -13.15 -7.62
CA LEU A 145 15.08 -14.40 -7.77
C LEU A 145 15.76 -15.26 -8.85
N VAL A 146 15.94 -16.54 -8.55
CA VAL A 146 16.43 -17.55 -9.49
C VAL A 146 15.49 -18.75 -9.47
N ILE A 147 15.22 -19.32 -10.63
CA ILE A 147 14.46 -20.56 -10.77
C ILE A 147 15.30 -21.58 -11.52
N THR A 148 15.58 -22.72 -10.86
CA THR A 148 16.37 -23.83 -11.39
C THR A 148 15.48 -25.01 -11.76
N GLU A 149 15.89 -25.82 -12.73
CA GLU A 149 15.25 -27.09 -13.08
C GLU A 149 16.08 -28.27 -12.55
N ASP A 150 15.59 -28.95 -11.52
CA ASP A 150 16.36 -29.92 -10.74
C ASP A 150 15.52 -31.17 -10.40
N VAL A 151 16.17 -32.24 -9.96
CA VAL A 151 15.51 -33.54 -9.71
C VAL A 151 14.48 -33.48 -8.58
N VAL A 152 13.42 -34.30 -8.69
CA VAL A 152 12.37 -34.40 -7.65
C VAL A 152 12.89 -34.97 -6.33
N SER A 153 13.90 -35.83 -6.37
CA SER A 153 14.43 -36.56 -5.21
C SER A 153 15.93 -36.84 -5.36
N PRO A 154 16.79 -36.48 -4.39
CA PRO A 154 16.46 -35.67 -3.21
C PRO A 154 16.02 -34.25 -3.60
N VAL A 155 15.23 -33.60 -2.75
CA VAL A 155 14.92 -32.17 -2.92
C VAL A 155 16.23 -31.36 -2.76
N PRO A 156 16.56 -30.43 -3.67
CA PRO A 156 17.77 -29.60 -3.55
C PRO A 156 17.84 -28.84 -2.22
N THR A 157 19.00 -28.85 -1.58
CA THR A 157 19.24 -28.14 -0.31
C THR A 157 20.11 -26.88 -0.45
N HIS A 158 20.62 -26.64 -1.66
CA HIS A 158 21.50 -25.53 -2.02
C HIS A 158 21.25 -25.17 -3.48
N LEU A 159 21.46 -23.90 -3.83
CA LEU A 159 21.37 -23.43 -5.21
C LEU A 159 22.47 -24.08 -6.06
N SER A 160 22.11 -24.69 -7.18
CA SER A 160 23.08 -25.31 -8.08
C SER A 160 24.05 -24.27 -8.66
N THR A 161 25.34 -24.59 -8.61
CA THR A 161 26.41 -23.79 -9.26
C THR A 161 26.44 -23.97 -10.78
N ASP A 162 25.77 -24.99 -11.31
CA ASP A 162 25.62 -25.18 -12.75
C ASP A 162 24.59 -24.19 -13.33
N LYS A 163 25.11 -23.13 -13.95
CA LYS A 163 24.29 -22.11 -14.64
C LYS A 163 23.47 -22.66 -15.82
N THR A 164 23.69 -23.90 -16.27
CA THR A 164 22.86 -24.52 -17.32
C THR A 164 21.50 -25.02 -16.83
N VAL A 165 21.34 -25.28 -15.52
CA VAL A 165 20.02 -25.62 -14.93
C VAL A 165 19.22 -24.39 -14.50
N TRP A 166 19.79 -23.19 -14.58
CA TRP A 166 19.09 -21.94 -14.31
C TRP A 166 18.18 -21.62 -15.51
N ARG A 167 16.87 -21.46 -15.28
CA ARG A 167 15.86 -21.28 -16.33
C ARG A 167 15.24 -19.90 -16.37
N TYR A 168 15.04 -19.28 -15.21
CA TYR A 168 14.47 -17.95 -15.10
C TYR A 168 15.14 -17.16 -13.99
N ALA A 169 15.19 -15.84 -14.15
CA ALA A 169 15.76 -14.94 -13.15
C ALA A 169 15.05 -13.58 -13.10
N SER A 170 15.25 -12.85 -12.00
CA SER A 170 14.90 -11.43 -11.88
C SER A 170 15.75 -10.76 -10.79
N GLU A 171 15.87 -9.43 -10.85
CA GLU A 171 16.60 -8.61 -9.87
C GLU A 171 15.95 -7.23 -9.70
N LEU A 172 15.85 -6.76 -8.45
CA LEU A 172 15.62 -5.36 -8.14
C LEU A 172 16.96 -4.62 -8.14
N SER A 173 17.20 -3.82 -9.19
CA SER A 173 18.51 -3.18 -9.41
C SER A 173 19.06 -2.45 -8.19
N ALA A 174 20.23 -2.91 -7.74
CA ALA A 174 21.04 -2.25 -6.73
C ALA A 174 21.91 -1.10 -7.28
N VAL A 175 21.89 -0.84 -8.60
CA VAL A 175 22.72 0.19 -9.24
C VAL A 175 22.23 1.60 -8.83
N PRO A 176 23.10 2.47 -8.28
CA PRO A 176 22.77 3.86 -7.97
C PRO A 176 22.27 4.65 -9.18
N ASN A 177 21.33 5.57 -8.96
CA ASN A 177 20.99 6.58 -9.96
C ASN A 177 22.15 7.57 -10.11
N PRO A 178 22.82 7.68 -11.28
CA PRO A 178 23.95 8.60 -11.46
C PRO A 178 23.53 10.09 -11.43
N ALA A 179 22.22 10.39 -11.47
CA ALA A 179 21.69 11.73 -11.28
C ALA A 179 21.49 12.11 -9.80
N ASP A 180 21.38 11.13 -8.88
CA ASP A 180 21.40 11.39 -7.44
C ASP A 180 22.86 11.57 -7.01
N THR A 181 23.27 12.84 -6.88
CA THR A 181 24.62 13.25 -6.48
C THR A 181 24.78 13.45 -4.97
N ILE A 182 23.74 13.17 -4.17
CA ILE A 182 23.69 13.47 -2.73
C ILE A 182 23.68 12.18 -1.90
N ASN A 183 22.84 11.21 -2.26
CA ASN A 183 22.65 9.97 -1.51
C ASN A 183 23.09 8.73 -2.29
N HIS A 184 23.21 8.83 -3.62
CA HIS A 184 23.50 7.74 -4.55
C HIS A 184 22.57 6.53 -4.38
N TYR A 185 21.26 6.78 -4.17
CA TYR A 185 20.29 5.70 -4.00
C TYR A 185 19.98 4.97 -5.32
N SER A 186 19.68 3.68 -5.19
CA SER A 186 19.25 2.78 -6.26
C SER A 186 17.75 2.51 -6.20
N LEU A 187 17.20 1.83 -7.23
CA LEU A 187 15.84 1.31 -7.21
C LEU A 187 15.58 0.48 -5.94
N LEU A 188 16.47 -0.46 -5.63
CA LEU A 188 16.39 -1.29 -4.43
C LEU A 188 16.43 -0.48 -3.12
N ALA A 189 17.26 0.57 -3.05
CA ALA A 189 17.31 1.43 -1.87
C ALA A 189 15.98 2.16 -1.63
N HIS A 190 15.40 2.79 -2.67
CA HIS A 190 14.10 3.45 -2.55
C HIS A 190 12.98 2.49 -2.15
N LEU A 191 12.95 1.28 -2.73
CA LEU A 191 11.98 0.25 -2.37
C LEU A 191 12.14 -0.17 -0.90
N ARG A 192 13.37 -0.40 -0.43
CA ARG A 192 13.63 -0.74 0.98
C ARG A 192 13.24 0.38 1.94
N HIS A 193 13.47 1.65 1.61
CA HIS A 193 13.07 2.78 2.46
C HIS A 193 11.53 2.92 2.55
N LEU A 194 10.83 2.69 1.43
CA LEU A 194 9.37 2.73 1.40
C LEU A 194 8.75 1.57 2.18
N LEU A 195 9.25 0.34 1.99
CA LEU A 195 8.58 -0.88 2.45
C LEU A 195 9.24 -1.56 3.66
N ALA A 196 10.57 -1.69 3.67
CA ALA A 196 11.29 -2.60 4.55
C ALA A 196 11.89 -1.91 5.79
N GLN A 197 12.84 -0.99 5.60
CA GLN A 197 13.42 -0.15 6.64
C GLN A 197 13.94 1.16 6.03
N ASP A 198 13.41 2.30 6.48
CA ASP A 198 14.04 3.59 6.21
C ASP A 198 15.14 3.88 7.25
N PRO A 199 16.36 4.29 6.86
CA PRO A 199 17.45 4.58 7.79
C PRO A 199 17.18 5.76 8.74
N LYS A 200 16.38 6.76 8.34
CA LYS A 200 16.07 7.92 9.20
C LYS A 200 15.03 7.55 10.26
N LEU A 201 14.06 6.69 9.92
CA LEU A 201 13.19 6.03 10.89
C LEU A 201 13.97 5.13 11.85
N GLN A 202 14.93 4.35 11.34
CA GLN A 202 15.77 3.48 12.18
C GLN A 202 16.57 4.29 13.21
N ASN A 203 17.15 5.44 12.80
CA ASN A 203 17.84 6.38 13.69
C ASN A 203 16.93 7.02 14.76
N LEU A 204 15.61 6.99 14.59
CA LEU A 204 14.62 7.38 15.60
C LEU A 204 14.05 6.19 16.38
N GLY A 205 14.63 4.99 16.24
CA GLY A 205 14.16 3.77 16.88
C GLY A 205 12.77 3.34 16.41
N LEU A 206 12.51 3.45 15.10
CA LEU A 206 11.29 3.02 14.43
C LEU A 206 11.63 1.95 13.38
N THR A 207 11.25 0.70 13.67
CA THR A 207 11.42 -0.46 12.78
C THR A 207 10.41 -0.41 11.64
N GLY A 208 10.81 -0.70 10.41
CA GLY A 208 9.92 -0.73 9.23
C GLY A 208 10.14 0.41 8.21
N GLY A 209 9.58 0.25 7.02
CA GLY A 209 9.54 1.28 5.97
C GLY A 209 8.54 2.41 6.25
N LEU A 210 8.61 3.48 5.44
CA LEU A 210 7.73 4.65 5.57
C LEU A 210 6.23 4.32 5.40
N ASP A 211 5.91 3.36 4.53
CA ASP A 211 4.55 2.99 4.16
C ASP A 211 3.76 2.39 5.33
N ILE A 212 4.34 1.39 6.01
CA ILE A 212 3.69 0.73 7.14
C ILE A 212 3.48 1.67 8.34
N TRP A 213 4.38 2.65 8.53
CA TRP A 213 4.19 3.69 9.54
C TRP A 213 3.09 4.69 9.17
N LEU A 214 3.01 5.14 7.92
CA LEU A 214 1.90 5.98 7.45
C LEU A 214 0.56 5.26 7.64
N TYR A 215 0.47 3.98 7.25
CA TYR A 215 -0.74 3.17 7.43
C TYR A 215 -1.15 3.01 8.90
N ARG A 216 -0.22 2.59 9.77
CA ARG A 216 -0.45 2.42 11.22
C ARG A 216 -0.84 3.74 11.90
N ASN A 217 -0.19 4.85 11.56
CA ASN A 217 -0.50 6.17 12.12
C ASN A 217 -1.88 6.67 11.66
N THR A 218 -2.25 6.43 10.40
CA THR A 218 -3.57 6.83 9.86
C THR A 218 -4.72 6.08 10.56
N LEU A 219 -4.54 4.78 10.81
CA LEU A 219 -5.50 3.99 11.61
C LEU A 219 -5.71 4.58 13.01
N LYS A 220 -4.65 5.06 13.67
CA LYS A 220 -4.76 5.71 14.99
C LYS A 220 -5.45 7.08 14.94
N ILE A 221 -5.28 7.84 13.86
CA ILE A 221 -6.03 9.09 13.66
C ILE A 221 -7.54 8.82 13.48
N LEU A 222 -7.92 7.74 12.79
CA LEU A 222 -9.33 7.33 12.68
C LEU A 222 -9.91 6.80 14.00
N GLU A 223 -9.15 5.97 14.74
CA GLU A 223 -9.51 5.49 16.08
C GLU A 223 -9.79 6.65 17.04
N TRP A 224 -8.91 7.66 17.07
CA TRP A 224 -9.02 8.78 18.00
C TRP A 224 -10.01 9.84 17.57
N SER A 225 -10.25 10.05 16.27
CA SER A 225 -11.30 10.97 15.80
C SER A 225 -12.70 10.43 16.12
N GLY A 226 -12.92 9.12 15.95
CA GLY A 226 -14.14 8.45 16.42
C GLY A 226 -14.30 8.59 17.94
N SER A 227 -13.26 8.24 18.69
CA SER A 227 -13.27 8.37 20.16
C SER A 227 -13.46 9.81 20.65
N ALA A 228 -13.00 10.84 19.92
CA ALA A 228 -13.20 12.24 20.29
C ALA A 228 -14.66 12.69 20.10
N ARG A 229 -15.26 12.33 18.96
CA ARG A 229 -16.69 12.57 18.67
C ARG A 229 -17.58 11.87 19.70
N ASP A 230 -17.28 10.61 20.00
CA ASP A 230 -18.11 9.80 20.89
C ASP A 230 -17.92 10.22 22.37
N ALA A 231 -16.73 10.69 22.75
CA ALA A 231 -16.48 11.32 24.06
C ALA A 231 -17.27 12.63 24.25
N TYR A 232 -17.37 13.47 23.22
CA TYR A 232 -18.22 14.67 23.23
C TYR A 232 -19.70 14.31 23.45
N GLN A 233 -20.21 13.27 22.77
CA GLN A 233 -21.58 12.77 22.97
C GLN A 233 -21.81 12.23 24.40
N GLY A 234 -20.78 11.65 25.02
CA GLY A 234 -20.77 11.25 26.43
C GLY A 234 -20.45 12.37 27.43
N HIS A 235 -20.33 13.62 26.96
CA HIS A 235 -19.93 14.81 27.73
C HIS A 235 -18.53 14.76 28.40
N ASP A 236 -17.65 13.80 28.05
CA ASP A 236 -16.23 13.81 28.49
C ASP A 236 -15.38 14.69 27.57
N VAL A 237 -15.52 16.01 27.74
CA VAL A 237 -14.70 17.05 27.09
C VAL A 237 -13.21 16.81 27.35
N GLY A 238 -12.84 16.26 28.50
CA GLY A 238 -11.46 15.92 28.82
C GLY A 238 -10.90 14.80 27.94
N LEU A 239 -11.67 13.74 27.68
CA LEU A 239 -11.27 12.67 26.77
C LEU A 239 -11.24 13.17 25.34
N MET A 240 -12.23 13.96 24.91
CA MET A 240 -12.24 14.62 23.62
C MET A 240 -10.92 15.38 23.37
N GLN A 241 -10.57 16.33 24.25
CA GLN A 241 -9.31 17.09 24.12
C GLN A 241 -8.06 16.18 24.13
N ARG A 242 -8.01 15.15 24.98
CA ARG A 242 -6.90 14.18 25.00
C ARG A 242 -6.74 13.42 23.69
N GLN A 243 -7.83 13.05 23.01
CA GLN A 243 -7.78 12.37 21.72
C GLN A 243 -7.38 13.33 20.59
N LEU A 244 -7.94 14.54 20.56
CA LEU A 244 -7.57 15.55 19.57
C LEU A 244 -6.08 15.93 19.65
N ALA A 245 -5.56 16.12 20.86
CA ALA A 245 -4.14 16.41 21.08
C ALA A 245 -3.20 15.27 20.62
N ARG A 246 -3.64 14.00 20.71
CA ARG A 246 -2.90 12.83 20.18
C ARG A 246 -2.88 12.79 18.66
N ILE A 247 -3.99 13.15 18.02
CA ILE A 247 -4.03 13.29 16.55
C ILE A 247 -3.08 14.40 16.11
N GLN A 248 -3.09 15.55 16.79
CA GLN A 248 -2.19 16.67 16.49
C GLN A 248 -0.71 16.27 16.59
N ALA A 249 -0.35 15.47 17.61
CA ALA A 249 0.99 14.88 17.75
C ALA A 249 1.40 13.97 16.58
N TYR A 250 0.46 13.21 16.01
CA TYR A 250 0.72 12.32 14.87
C TYR A 250 0.73 13.09 13.53
N LEU A 251 -0.02 14.18 13.43
CA LEU A 251 -0.02 15.06 12.25
C LEU A 251 1.27 15.87 12.16
N MET A 252 1.66 16.60 13.22
CA MET A 252 2.83 17.48 13.22
C MET A 252 4.15 16.74 13.50
N GLY A 253 4.09 15.71 14.36
CA GLY A 253 5.27 15.09 14.97
C GLY A 253 5.62 15.74 16.32
N GLN A 254 5.99 14.90 17.30
CA GLN A 254 6.19 15.25 18.71
C GLN A 254 7.20 16.40 18.91
N LYS A 255 8.19 16.53 18.02
CA LYS A 255 9.19 17.62 18.04
C LYS A 255 8.56 19.02 17.94
N PHE A 256 7.44 19.14 17.23
CA PHE A 256 6.81 20.42 16.88
C PHE A 256 5.56 20.73 17.71
N LEU A 257 5.12 19.80 18.58
CA LEU A 257 4.06 20.04 19.57
C LEU A 257 4.24 21.31 20.44
N PRO A 258 5.46 21.77 20.79
CA PRO A 258 5.60 23.04 21.53
C PRO A 258 5.06 24.27 20.77
N GLU A 259 5.01 24.23 19.44
CA GLU A 259 4.51 25.33 18.60
C GLU A 259 2.97 25.43 18.62
N GLU A 260 2.29 24.34 18.98
CA GLU A 260 0.82 24.26 19.16
C GLU A 260 0.36 24.94 20.47
N ASN A 261 1.26 25.37 21.36
CA ASN A 261 0.96 26.06 22.63
C ASN A 261 -0.05 25.34 23.57
N LEU A 262 -0.13 24.01 23.47
CA LEU A 262 -1.04 23.19 24.27
C LEU A 262 -0.84 23.36 25.78
N SER A 263 -1.96 23.30 26.53
CA SER A 263 -1.95 23.34 27.99
C SER A 263 -1.04 22.26 28.58
N ALA A 264 -0.36 22.57 29.70
CA ALA A 264 0.63 21.67 30.32
C ALA A 264 0.07 20.25 30.59
N THR A 265 -1.21 20.15 30.97
CA THR A 265 -1.93 18.88 31.14
C THR A 265 -1.96 18.06 29.85
N LEU A 266 -2.30 18.65 28.70
CA LEU A 266 -2.29 17.94 27.42
C LEU A 266 -0.86 17.62 26.97
N SER A 267 0.05 18.58 27.06
CA SER A 267 1.45 18.43 26.65
C SER A 267 2.17 17.28 27.39
N SER A 268 1.91 17.10 28.69
CA SER A 268 2.48 15.98 29.47
C SER A 268 1.97 14.59 29.04
N LEU A 269 0.75 14.50 28.50
CA LEU A 269 0.12 13.24 28.08
C LEU A 269 0.57 12.74 26.69
N LEU A 270 1.35 13.55 25.96
CA LEU A 270 1.87 13.26 24.62
C LEU A 270 3.34 12.79 24.64
N ALA A 271 3.95 12.67 25.82
CA ALA A 271 5.33 12.26 25.95
C ALA A 271 5.59 10.83 25.44
N ASN A 272 6.57 10.69 24.56
CA ASN A 272 7.25 9.44 24.18
C ASN A 272 6.45 8.41 23.37
N ALA A 273 5.29 8.76 22.81
CA ALA A 273 4.57 7.88 21.88
C ALA A 273 5.39 7.65 20.59
N PRO A 274 5.82 6.41 20.25
CA PRO A 274 6.75 6.19 19.13
C PRO A 274 6.20 6.63 17.77
N GLY A 275 4.92 6.37 17.50
CA GLY A 275 4.27 6.74 16.23
C GLY A 275 4.22 8.24 15.96
N SER A 276 4.28 9.09 17.00
CA SER A 276 4.39 10.54 16.83
C SER A 276 5.82 11.08 16.67
N ARG A 277 6.87 10.25 16.69
CA ARG A 277 8.26 10.78 16.56
C ARG A 277 8.50 11.51 15.23
N VAL A 278 7.73 11.17 14.19
CA VAL A 278 7.70 11.83 12.87
C VAL A 278 6.24 12.21 12.57
N GLY A 279 6.02 13.39 12.02
CA GLY A 279 4.68 13.83 11.60
C GLY A 279 4.25 13.23 10.27
N ILE A 280 2.93 13.15 10.03
CA ILE A 280 2.37 12.88 8.70
C ILE A 280 2.53 14.12 7.79
N LEU A 281 2.32 15.32 8.34
CA LEU A 281 2.40 16.61 7.66
C LEU A 281 3.71 17.33 7.99
N SER A 282 4.31 18.00 7.00
CA SER A 282 5.45 18.89 7.24
C SER A 282 4.98 20.25 7.72
N VAL A 283 5.31 20.60 8.96
CA VAL A 283 5.04 21.92 9.56
C VAL A 283 6.13 22.95 9.23
N GLN A 284 7.35 22.50 8.92
CA GLN A 284 8.47 23.34 8.47
C GLN A 284 9.11 22.76 7.19
N PRO A 285 9.64 23.60 6.28
CA PRO A 285 10.48 23.15 5.18
C PRO A 285 11.73 22.41 5.68
N ASN A 286 12.21 21.45 4.89
CA ASN A 286 13.50 20.77 5.11
C ASN A 286 13.66 20.13 6.51
N ALA A 287 12.56 19.64 7.11
CA ALA A 287 12.63 18.82 8.31
C ALA A 287 13.51 17.57 8.10
N SER A 288 14.21 17.14 9.17
CA SER A 288 15.01 15.91 9.18
C SER A 288 14.61 15.05 10.40
N PRO A 289 14.03 13.85 10.18
CA PRO A 289 13.50 13.38 8.90
C PRO A 289 12.37 14.29 8.36
N PRO A 290 12.07 14.25 7.05
CA PRO A 290 10.85 14.85 6.52
C PRO A 290 9.62 14.13 7.09
N ALA A 291 8.47 14.80 7.07
CA ALA A 291 7.20 14.16 7.42
C ALA A 291 6.86 13.03 6.44
N TYR A 292 6.09 12.03 6.88
CA TYR A 292 5.85 10.79 6.10
C TYR A 292 5.40 11.05 4.66
N LEU A 293 4.45 11.96 4.44
CA LEU A 293 3.95 12.25 3.09
C LEU A 293 4.99 12.92 2.18
N ASP A 294 5.87 13.77 2.73
CA ASP A 294 6.98 14.36 1.95
C ASP A 294 8.08 13.33 1.68
N HIS A 295 8.43 12.52 2.69
CA HIS A 295 9.49 11.53 2.56
C HIS A 295 9.12 10.43 1.54
N ILE A 296 7.85 10.01 1.54
CA ILE A 296 7.30 9.11 0.52
C ILE A 296 7.28 9.78 -0.86
N LEU A 297 6.80 11.02 -0.99
CA LEU A 297 6.81 11.74 -2.29
C LEU A 297 8.23 11.88 -2.86
N ASN A 298 9.24 12.15 -2.02
CA ASN A 298 10.64 12.25 -2.46
C ASN A 298 11.14 10.94 -3.05
N HIS A 299 10.88 9.79 -2.40
CA HIS A 299 11.26 8.49 -2.94
C HIS A 299 10.46 8.10 -4.20
N LEU A 300 9.17 8.44 -4.26
CA LEU A 300 8.37 8.22 -5.47
C LEU A 300 8.80 9.12 -6.65
N LEU A 301 9.34 10.32 -6.38
CA LEU A 301 9.88 11.21 -7.40
C LEU A 301 11.15 10.61 -8.01
N GLU A 302 12.11 10.17 -7.19
CA GLU A 302 13.32 9.52 -7.68
C GLU A 302 13.04 8.16 -8.35
N LEU A 303 12.00 7.43 -7.94
CA LEU A 303 11.54 6.25 -8.66
C LEU A 303 10.98 6.58 -10.06
N THR A 304 10.46 7.79 -10.30
CA THR A 304 10.03 8.21 -11.65
C THR A 304 11.18 8.64 -12.57
N SER A 305 12.32 9.06 -12.02
CA SER A 305 13.55 9.42 -12.75
C SER A 305 14.56 8.28 -12.88
N SER A 306 14.48 7.27 -12.01
CA SER A 306 15.46 6.18 -11.91
C SER A 306 15.65 5.41 -13.24
N PRO A 307 16.90 5.24 -13.72
CA PRO A 307 17.17 4.56 -14.98
C PRO A 307 16.91 3.05 -14.93
N SER A 308 16.88 2.44 -13.73
CA SER A 308 16.59 1.01 -13.56
C SER A 308 15.12 0.71 -13.27
N ALA A 309 14.25 1.71 -13.10
CA ALA A 309 12.82 1.47 -12.96
C ALA A 309 12.22 0.98 -14.30
N THR A 310 11.21 0.12 -14.21
CA THR A 310 10.34 -0.22 -15.35
C THR A 310 9.31 0.88 -15.61
N ASP A 311 8.70 0.92 -16.79
CA ASP A 311 7.61 1.87 -17.06
C ASP A 311 6.38 1.61 -16.20
N GLN A 312 6.12 0.36 -15.81
CA GLN A 312 5.09 0.02 -14.84
C GLN A 312 5.39 0.65 -13.46
N GLN A 313 6.62 0.53 -12.96
CA GLN A 313 7.03 1.19 -11.71
C GLN A 313 6.98 2.72 -11.81
N ARG A 314 7.42 3.31 -12.94
CA ARG A 314 7.30 4.76 -13.19
C ARG A 314 5.86 5.24 -13.22
N GLN A 315 4.93 4.47 -13.78
CA GLN A 315 3.51 4.83 -13.83
C GLN A 315 2.84 4.67 -12.47
N LEU A 316 3.08 3.55 -11.79
CA LEU A 316 2.60 3.27 -10.44
C LEU A 316 3.10 4.31 -9.42
N ALA A 317 4.35 4.74 -9.53
CA ALA A 317 4.88 5.82 -8.67
C ALA A 317 4.14 7.15 -8.87
N LYS A 318 3.70 7.50 -10.09
CA LYS A 318 2.88 8.71 -10.36
C LYS A 318 1.45 8.59 -9.82
N GLU A 319 0.87 7.40 -9.88
CA GLU A 319 -0.44 7.10 -9.28
C GLU A 319 -0.37 7.29 -7.76
N ILE A 320 0.64 6.71 -7.10
CA ILE A 320 0.85 6.85 -5.65
C ILE A 320 1.13 8.33 -5.29
N GLN A 321 1.95 9.06 -6.07
CA GLN A 321 2.15 10.50 -5.84
C GLN A 321 0.85 11.31 -5.89
N THR A 322 -0.15 10.87 -6.68
CA THR A 322 -1.46 11.49 -6.75
C THR A 322 -2.28 11.16 -5.51
N ALA A 323 -2.34 9.88 -5.13
CA ALA A 323 -3.02 9.44 -3.91
C ALA A 323 -2.44 10.10 -2.63
N VAL A 324 -1.12 10.22 -2.52
CA VAL A 324 -0.44 10.87 -1.39
C VAL A 324 -0.77 12.37 -1.28
N LYS A 325 -1.13 13.03 -2.40
CA LYS A 325 -1.61 14.42 -2.39
C LYS A 325 -3.07 14.51 -1.91
N THR A 326 -3.96 13.64 -2.38
CA THR A 326 -5.34 13.55 -1.89
C THR A 326 -5.39 13.23 -0.38
N ALA A 327 -4.59 12.27 0.08
CA ALA A 327 -4.46 11.97 1.51
C ALA A 327 -4.00 13.20 2.32
N ARG A 328 -3.04 13.99 1.78
CA ARG A 328 -2.57 15.24 2.42
C ARG A 328 -3.67 16.27 2.59
N GLU A 329 -4.53 16.44 1.58
CA GLU A 329 -5.66 17.39 1.63
C GLU A 329 -6.60 17.05 2.80
N HIS A 330 -6.94 15.77 2.96
CA HIS A 330 -7.73 15.29 4.11
C HIS A 330 -6.98 15.45 5.45
N PHE A 331 -5.68 15.17 5.53
CA PHE A 331 -4.91 15.39 6.77
C PHE A 331 -4.78 16.87 7.15
N LEU A 332 -4.59 17.77 6.19
CA LEU A 332 -4.64 19.22 6.41
C LEU A 332 -6.03 19.66 6.88
N ALA A 333 -7.09 19.09 6.30
CA ALA A 333 -8.44 19.32 6.77
C ALA A 333 -8.63 18.86 8.23
N VAL A 334 -8.16 17.67 8.63
CA VAL A 334 -8.17 17.23 10.04
C VAL A 334 -7.40 18.22 10.94
N TYR A 335 -6.17 18.58 10.55
CA TYR A 335 -5.27 19.47 11.31
C TYR A 335 -5.94 20.79 11.71
N GLU A 336 -6.51 21.54 10.75
CA GLU A 336 -7.08 22.87 11.00
C GLU A 336 -8.25 22.84 11.99
N LYS A 337 -9.12 21.82 11.90
CA LYS A 337 -10.32 21.73 12.72
C LYS A 337 -9.95 21.25 14.14
N ILE A 338 -8.88 20.46 14.27
CA ILE A 338 -8.29 20.11 15.57
C ILE A 338 -7.63 21.32 16.23
N HIS A 339 -6.77 22.03 15.50
CA HIS A 339 -6.15 23.27 15.96
C HIS A 339 -7.20 24.28 16.45
N THR A 340 -8.31 24.41 15.70
CA THR A 340 -9.47 25.23 16.08
C THR A 340 -10.07 24.80 17.43
N ILE A 341 -10.44 23.52 17.60
CA ILE A 341 -11.07 23.04 18.85
C ILE A 341 -10.12 23.16 20.05
N LEU A 342 -8.83 22.88 19.88
CA LEU A 342 -7.85 22.92 20.98
C LEU A 342 -7.59 24.35 21.49
N HIS A 343 -7.97 25.38 20.72
CA HIS A 343 -7.88 26.80 21.06
C HIS A 343 -9.22 27.47 21.42
N LEU A 344 -10.33 26.72 21.47
CA LEU A 344 -11.63 27.24 21.94
C LEU A 344 -11.62 27.54 23.45
N ALA A 345 -12.43 28.52 23.85
CA ALA A 345 -12.68 28.79 25.27
C ALA A 345 -13.49 27.62 25.91
N PRO A 346 -13.33 27.35 27.23
CA PRO A 346 -13.92 26.17 27.87
C PRO A 346 -15.44 26.03 27.70
N GLU A 347 -16.14 27.16 27.61
CA GLU A 347 -17.59 27.24 27.42
C GLU A 347 -18.00 26.72 26.02
N GLN A 348 -17.21 27.04 25.00
CA GLN A 348 -17.46 26.72 23.59
C GLN A 348 -17.22 25.24 23.26
N LEU A 349 -16.46 24.53 24.11
CA LEU A 349 -16.19 23.10 23.94
C LEU A 349 -17.44 22.23 24.06
N ALA A 350 -18.53 22.75 24.63
CA ALA A 350 -19.84 22.09 24.73
C ALA A 350 -20.85 22.52 23.64
N ASP A 351 -20.51 23.51 22.80
CA ASP A 351 -21.41 24.06 21.80
C ASP A 351 -21.59 23.13 20.58
N ALA A 352 -22.77 23.21 19.95
CA ALA A 352 -23.10 22.44 18.75
C ALA A 352 -22.10 22.65 17.57
N GLY A 353 -21.39 23.78 17.53
CA GLY A 353 -20.29 24.01 16.58
C GLY A 353 -19.12 23.03 16.76
N THR A 354 -18.76 22.70 18.01
CA THR A 354 -17.75 21.70 18.33
C THR A 354 -18.18 20.30 17.87
N SER A 355 -19.47 19.96 18.01
CA SER A 355 -20.04 18.72 17.46
C SER A 355 -19.87 18.63 15.93
N ALA A 356 -20.14 19.73 15.21
CA ALA A 356 -19.98 19.77 13.76
C ALA A 356 -18.51 19.57 13.34
N LEU A 357 -17.57 20.26 14.00
CA LEU A 357 -16.14 20.11 13.74
C LEU A 357 -15.64 18.68 14.00
N LEU A 358 -16.10 18.02 15.07
CA LEU A 358 -15.76 16.62 15.37
C LEU A 358 -16.29 15.64 14.31
N ASN A 359 -17.49 15.86 13.79
CA ASN A 359 -18.04 15.07 12.69
C ASN A 359 -17.21 15.25 11.41
N THR A 360 -16.77 16.47 11.10
CA THR A 360 -15.83 16.75 10.00
C THR A 360 -14.49 16.05 10.22
N ILE A 361 -13.89 16.17 11.40
CA ILE A 361 -12.61 15.51 11.75
C ILE A 361 -12.68 13.99 11.55
N PHE A 362 -13.77 13.33 11.97
CA PHE A 362 -13.97 11.90 11.71
C PHE A 362 -14.13 11.59 10.22
N THR A 363 -14.88 12.42 9.48
CA THR A 363 -15.13 12.23 8.04
C THR A 363 -13.85 12.37 7.23
N GLU A 364 -13.05 13.40 7.49
CA GLU A 364 -11.75 13.64 6.84
C GLU A 364 -10.72 12.57 7.25
N ALA A 365 -10.67 12.16 8.51
CA ALA A 365 -9.80 11.06 8.95
C ALA A 365 -10.16 9.72 8.26
N ASN A 366 -11.46 9.47 8.04
CA ASN A 366 -11.91 8.31 7.29
C ASN A 366 -11.52 8.42 5.80
N ALA A 367 -11.75 9.58 5.17
CA ALA A 367 -11.35 9.83 3.79
C ALA A 367 -9.83 9.74 3.58
N ALA A 368 -9.02 10.21 4.53
CA ALA A 368 -7.56 10.00 4.53
C ALA A 368 -7.18 8.50 4.56
N LEU A 369 -7.91 7.67 5.29
CA LEU A 369 -7.67 6.22 5.33
C LEU A 369 -8.15 5.51 4.05
N VAL A 370 -9.43 5.59 3.72
CA VAL A 370 -10.03 4.76 2.65
C VAL A 370 -10.08 5.44 1.29
N GLY A 371 -9.97 6.77 1.24
CA GLY A 371 -10.09 7.56 0.02
C GLY A 371 -11.51 8.05 -0.27
N ASN A 372 -11.65 8.81 -1.35
CA ASN A 372 -12.94 9.25 -1.87
C ASN A 372 -13.54 8.18 -2.77
N ILE A 373 -14.85 7.94 -2.66
CA ILE A 373 -15.58 7.07 -3.59
C ILE A 373 -15.82 7.86 -4.88
N ASP A 374 -15.24 7.43 -5.99
CA ASP A 374 -15.63 7.93 -7.31
C ASP A 374 -17.08 7.49 -7.61
N PRO A 375 -18.03 8.43 -7.82
CA PRO A 375 -19.43 8.09 -8.09
C PRO A 375 -19.63 7.38 -9.45
N THR A 376 -18.63 7.38 -10.32
CA THR A 376 -18.67 6.77 -11.66
C THR A 376 -18.34 5.28 -11.63
N THR A 377 -17.26 4.90 -10.93
CA THR A 377 -16.80 3.51 -10.79
C THR A 377 -17.26 2.83 -9.50
N ASN A 378 -17.72 3.60 -8.51
CA ASN A 378 -17.94 3.18 -7.13
C ASN A 378 -16.69 2.53 -6.50
N GLN A 379 -15.49 2.98 -6.89
CA GLN A 379 -14.21 2.58 -6.30
C GLN A 379 -13.67 3.68 -5.38
N ALA A 380 -12.94 3.26 -4.35
CA ALA A 380 -12.29 4.17 -3.43
C ALA A 380 -10.92 4.61 -3.98
N THR A 381 -10.60 5.91 -3.88
CA THR A 381 -9.45 6.53 -4.53
C THR A 381 -8.73 7.52 -3.61
N GLY A 382 -7.40 7.48 -3.57
CA GLY A 382 -6.57 8.45 -2.87
C GLY A 382 -6.37 8.22 -1.37
N GLY A 383 -6.84 7.10 -0.82
CA GLY A 383 -6.68 6.76 0.60
C GLY A 383 -5.35 6.09 0.94
N VAL A 384 -4.88 6.24 2.17
CA VAL A 384 -3.68 5.57 2.69
C VAL A 384 -3.77 4.03 2.62
N ALA A 385 -4.96 3.46 2.73
CA ALA A 385 -5.17 2.03 2.51
C ALA A 385 -4.92 1.60 1.05
N GLN A 386 -5.20 2.45 0.06
CA GLN A 386 -4.86 2.21 -1.34
C GLN A 386 -3.34 2.37 -1.55
N ILE A 387 -2.76 3.44 -1.00
CA ILE A 387 -1.30 3.71 -1.03
C ILE A 387 -0.53 2.48 -0.54
N HIS A 388 -0.93 1.88 0.59
CA HIS A 388 -0.30 0.70 1.17
C HIS A 388 -0.19 -0.50 0.19
N TYR A 389 -1.23 -0.78 -0.59
CA TYR A 389 -1.19 -1.88 -1.59
C TYR A 389 -0.44 -1.49 -2.88
N LEU A 390 -0.53 -0.23 -3.30
CA LEU A 390 0.18 0.27 -4.47
C LEU A 390 1.70 0.36 -4.23
N VAL A 391 2.13 0.81 -3.06
CA VAL A 391 3.58 0.90 -2.71
C VAL A 391 4.21 -0.49 -2.65
N GLN A 392 3.52 -1.49 -2.08
CA GLN A 392 3.98 -2.90 -2.13
C GLN A 392 4.16 -3.40 -3.57
N SER A 393 3.25 -2.99 -4.46
CA SER A 393 3.30 -3.37 -5.88
C SER A 393 4.50 -2.78 -6.65
N LEU A 394 5.19 -1.75 -6.12
CA LEU A 394 6.43 -1.23 -6.71
C LEU A 394 7.58 -2.24 -6.63
N ALA A 395 7.59 -3.14 -5.64
CA ALA A 395 8.61 -4.18 -5.47
C ALA A 395 8.36 -5.43 -6.34
N THR A 396 7.61 -5.28 -7.44
CA THR A 396 7.39 -6.36 -8.42
C THR A 396 8.66 -6.60 -9.25
N MET A 397 9.11 -7.84 -9.27
CA MET A 397 10.22 -8.37 -10.06
C MET A 397 9.70 -9.00 -11.36
N SER A 398 10.03 -8.44 -12.52
CA SER A 398 9.70 -9.04 -13.81
C SER A 398 10.64 -10.20 -14.14
N VAL A 399 10.08 -11.41 -14.24
CA VAL A 399 10.82 -12.67 -14.37
C VAL A 399 11.11 -12.94 -15.84
N GLN A 400 12.39 -13.10 -16.17
CA GLN A 400 12.88 -13.26 -17.54
C GLN A 400 13.44 -14.67 -17.77
N ALA A 401 13.34 -15.16 -19.01
CA ALA A 401 13.99 -16.40 -19.43
C ALA A 401 15.52 -16.25 -19.47
N CYS A 402 16.22 -17.16 -18.80
CA CYS A 402 17.69 -17.29 -18.86
C CYS A 402 18.16 -17.57 -20.29
N ARG A 403 19.27 -16.95 -20.69
CA ARG A 403 19.90 -17.21 -21.99
C ARG A 403 21.10 -18.14 -21.81
N GLY A 404 21.24 -19.07 -22.76
CA GLY A 404 22.17 -20.21 -22.68
C GLY A 404 23.61 -19.79 -22.33
N THR A 405 24.22 -20.56 -21.42
CA THR A 405 25.63 -20.45 -21.02
C THR A 405 26.11 -19.03 -20.68
N GLY A 406 25.47 -18.39 -19.68
CA GLY A 406 26.10 -17.31 -18.92
C GLY A 406 25.22 -16.12 -18.55
N SER A 407 24.04 -15.96 -19.15
CA SER A 407 23.17 -14.79 -18.92
C SER A 407 21.99 -15.15 -18.00
N CYS A 408 22.30 -15.20 -16.70
CA CYS A 408 21.38 -15.39 -15.58
C CYS A 408 21.93 -14.67 -14.33
N LEU A 409 21.67 -13.36 -14.23
CA LEU A 409 22.23 -12.41 -13.25
C LEU A 409 23.76 -12.27 -13.33
#